data_AF-A0A0B1S2H3-F1
#
_entry.id   AF-A0A0B1S2H3-F1
#
_cell.length_a   1.000
_cell.length_b   1.000
_cell.length_c   1.000
_cell.angle_alpha   90.00
_cell.angle_beta   90.00
_cell.angle_gamma   90.00
#
_symmetry.space_group_name_H-M   'P 1'
#
loop_
_entity.id
_entity.type
_entity.pdbx_description
1 polymer ?
#
loop_
_entity_poly.entity_id
_entity_poly.type
_entity_poly.pdbx_seq_one_letter_code
_entity_poly.pdbx_strand_id
1 'polypeptide(L)'
;MRFAFRPFLAENVWTRENHWDLLLLLWSTPSSPWQLIGANRGSFLCLLPFPGACNLVTGLSCHSRFIQNINSRQRYEGKYIFSIYSQQDDKVGFKNACGEVTSSIIGSDQEFQRPGNHDQLMANTVGLQRKLIEKHTPE
;
A
#
# COMPACT_ATOMS: atom_id res chain seq x y z
N MET A 1 -11.89 26.52 11.43
CA MET A 1 -11.14 25.47 12.16
C MET A 1 -9.85 25.20 11.41
N ARG A 2 -8.70 25.59 11.96
CA ARG A 2 -7.37 25.35 11.36
C ARG A 2 -6.79 24.08 11.98
N PHE A 3 -6.43 23.10 11.17
CA PHE A 3 -5.54 22.01 11.61
C PHE A 3 -4.20 22.19 10.90
N ALA A 4 -3.14 22.29 11.71
CA ALA A 4 -1.77 22.51 11.29
C ALA A 4 -1.11 21.16 10.98
N PHE A 5 -0.49 21.04 9.80
CA PHE A 5 0.50 20.01 9.52
C PHE A 5 1.89 20.62 9.71
N ARG A 6 2.69 20.06 10.62
CA ARG A 6 4.11 20.40 10.73
C ARG A 6 4.88 19.66 9.63
N PRO A 7 5.73 20.34 8.83
CA PRO A 7 6.65 19.66 7.94
C PRO A 7 7.85 19.19 8.77
N PHE A 8 8.15 17.90 8.72
CA PHE A 8 9.45 17.39 9.15
C PHE A 8 10.28 17.18 7.88
N LEU A 9 11.35 17.95 7.75
CA LEU A 9 12.30 17.91 6.65
C LEU A 9 13.01 16.56 6.65
N ALA A 10 13.02 15.89 5.50
CA ALA A 10 13.83 14.70 5.26
C ALA A 10 15.22 15.13 4.78
N GLU A 11 16.14 15.30 5.73
CA GLU A 11 17.55 15.15 5.44
C GLU A 11 18.07 13.94 6.24
N ASN A 12 18.63 12.98 5.52
CA ASN A 12 19.50 11.91 6.03
C ASN A 12 18.88 10.84 6.95
N VAL A 13 18.20 9.82 6.40
CA VAL A 13 18.20 8.48 7.03
C VAL A 13 18.21 7.39 5.95
N TRP A 14 19.37 7.22 5.33
CA TRP A 14 19.83 5.91 4.85
C TRP A 14 21.05 5.60 5.72
N THR A 15 20.85 5.05 6.92
CA THR A 15 21.81 4.21 7.67
C THR A 15 21.33 3.96 9.12
N ARG A 16 21.47 2.68 9.52
CA ARG A 16 21.48 2.09 10.86
C ARG A 16 20.16 1.73 11.55
N GLU A 17 20.17 0.46 11.94
CA GLU A 17 19.54 -0.16 13.11
C GLU A 17 18.04 -0.45 13.02
N ASN A 18 17.76 -1.76 12.85
CA ASN A 18 16.61 -2.52 13.32
C ASN A 18 15.42 -1.68 13.81
N HIS A 19 14.27 -1.68 13.12
CA HIS A 19 12.90 -1.71 13.68
C HIS A 19 11.86 -1.54 12.55
N TRP A 20 11.35 -2.66 12.01
CA TRP A 20 9.99 -2.87 11.46
C TRP A 20 9.31 -1.84 10.53
N ASP A 21 10.01 -1.31 9.53
CA ASP A 21 9.38 -0.54 8.44
C ASP A 21 8.74 -1.46 7.37
N LEU A 22 7.59 -2.04 7.71
CA LEU A 22 6.66 -2.67 6.77
C LEU A 22 5.41 -1.78 6.59
N LEU A 23 5.67 -0.55 6.17
CA LEU A 23 4.67 0.28 5.49
C LEU A 23 5.41 1.02 4.37
N LEU A 24 5.16 0.58 3.14
CA LEU A 24 5.51 1.31 1.93
C LEU A 24 4.91 2.72 2.00
N LEU A 25 5.69 3.67 2.50
CA LEU A 25 5.45 5.09 2.40
C LEU A 25 6.34 5.64 1.30
N LEU A 26 5.77 5.99 0.15
CA LEU A 26 6.36 7.02 -0.69
C LEU A 26 5.31 8.09 -1.03
N TRP A 27 5.54 9.23 -0.39
CA TRP A 27 5.24 10.60 -0.82
C TRP A 27 3.77 11.00 -1.05
N SER A 28 3.12 11.47 0.01
CA SER A 28 2.01 12.42 -0.14
C SER A 28 2.59 13.84 -0.24
N THR A 29 2.83 14.37 -1.45
CA THR A 29 2.82 15.84 -1.59
C THR A 29 1.36 16.29 -1.60
N PRO A 30 1.07 17.54 -1.26
CA PRO A 30 -0.25 18.14 -1.49
C PRO A 30 -0.75 18.05 -2.94
N SER A 31 0.13 17.71 -3.90
CA SER A 31 -0.15 17.62 -5.34
C SER A 31 -0.27 16.18 -5.88
N SER A 32 -0.06 15.13 -5.08
CA SER A 32 -0.19 13.74 -5.55
C SER A 32 -0.84 12.83 -4.49
N PRO A 33 -2.17 12.61 -4.55
CA PRO A 33 -2.90 11.80 -3.57
C PRO A 33 -2.74 10.28 -3.73
N TRP A 34 -1.76 9.81 -4.51
CA TRP A 34 -1.76 8.42 -4.99
C TRP A 34 -0.89 7.51 -4.12
N GLN A 35 -1.49 6.45 -3.59
CA GLN A 35 -0.78 5.38 -2.90
C GLN A 35 -0.30 4.35 -3.91
N LEU A 36 1.01 4.19 -4.02
CA LEU A 36 1.62 3.17 -4.86
C LEU A 36 2.09 2.01 -3.97
N ILE A 37 1.34 0.92 -4.07
CA ILE A 37 1.59 -0.40 -3.47
C ILE A 37 1.46 -0.42 -1.94
N GLY A 38 0.26 -0.80 -1.48
CA GLY A 38 -0.04 -1.10 -0.08
C GLY A 38 -0.80 -2.41 0.07
N ALA A 39 -0.75 -2.99 1.26
CA ALA A 39 -1.48 -4.21 1.63
C ALA A 39 -2.89 -3.86 2.14
N ASN A 40 -3.85 -3.63 1.24
CA ASN A 40 -5.20 -3.19 1.62
C ASN A 40 -6.08 -4.30 2.23
N ARG A 41 -5.57 -5.53 2.25
CA ARG A 41 -6.20 -6.67 2.93
C ARG A 41 -5.36 -7.22 4.07
N GLY A 42 -4.37 -6.47 4.54
CA GLY A 42 -3.42 -6.96 5.54
C GLY A 42 -2.33 -7.85 4.93
N SER A 43 -1.46 -8.36 5.79
CA SER A 43 -0.16 -8.91 5.41
C SER A 43 -0.13 -10.44 5.36
N PHE A 44 0.66 -10.99 4.44
CA PHE A 44 1.01 -12.41 4.42
C PHE A 44 1.84 -12.83 5.65
N LEU A 45 2.54 -11.87 6.28
CA LEU A 45 3.39 -12.12 7.45
C LEU A 45 2.60 -12.59 8.66
N CYS A 46 1.28 -12.46 8.66
CA CYS A 46 0.42 -13.02 9.70
C CYS A 46 0.29 -14.54 9.67
N LEU A 47 0.91 -15.22 8.69
CA LEU A 47 1.15 -16.66 8.71
C LEU A 47 2.34 -17.04 9.60
N LEU A 48 3.23 -16.10 9.89
CA LEU A 48 4.41 -16.31 10.72
C LEU A 48 4.10 -15.97 12.18
N PRO A 49 4.71 -16.68 13.15
CA PRO A 49 4.42 -16.51 14.57
C PRO A 49 5.12 -15.27 15.15
N PHE A 50 4.75 -14.07 14.69
CA PHE A 50 5.19 -12.80 15.27
C PHE A 50 4.21 -12.36 16.38
N PRO A 51 4.53 -12.59 17.66
CA PRO A 51 3.61 -12.31 18.76
C PRO A 51 3.23 -10.83 18.79
N GLY A 52 1.93 -10.54 18.77
CA GLY A 52 1.38 -9.20 18.91
C GLY A 52 1.39 -8.32 17.66
N ALA A 53 2.12 -8.67 16.59
CA ALA A 53 2.15 -7.87 15.35
C ALA A 53 0.80 -7.91 14.60
N CYS A 54 0.23 -9.11 14.48
CA CYS A 54 -1.06 -9.35 13.84
C CYS A 54 -2.18 -9.25 14.86
N ASN A 55 -2.62 -8.01 15.11
CA ASN A 55 -3.66 -7.69 16.08
C ASN A 55 -4.83 -6.93 15.43
N LEU A 56 -5.85 -6.61 16.22
CA LEU A 56 -7.07 -5.95 15.73
C LEU A 56 -6.92 -4.44 15.47
N VAL A 57 -5.83 -3.83 15.94
CA VAL A 57 -5.61 -2.38 15.88
C VAL A 57 -4.80 -2.00 14.64
N THR A 58 -3.82 -2.82 14.26
CA THR A 58 -2.93 -2.55 13.12
C THR A 58 -3.53 -2.99 11.79
N GLY A 59 -2.99 -2.49 10.68
CA GLY A 59 -3.37 -2.95 9.34
C GLY A 59 -2.81 -4.32 8.95
N LEU A 60 -2.09 -5.03 9.82
CA LEU A 60 -1.43 -6.29 9.44
C LEU A 60 -2.39 -7.48 9.38
N SER A 61 -3.33 -7.60 10.32
CA SER A 61 -4.32 -8.68 10.28
C SER A 61 -5.43 -8.37 9.28
N CYS A 62 -5.77 -9.33 8.43
CA CYS A 62 -6.94 -9.26 7.53
C CYS A 62 -8.28 -9.14 8.28
N HIS A 63 -8.31 -9.52 9.57
CA HIS A 63 -9.48 -9.36 10.44
C HIS A 63 -9.38 -8.12 11.35
N SER A 64 -8.41 -7.24 11.13
CA SER A 64 -8.27 -6.07 11.98
C SER A 64 -9.42 -5.09 11.79
N ARG A 65 -9.75 -4.37 12.87
CA ARG A 65 -10.74 -3.29 12.81
C ARG A 65 -10.30 -2.18 11.87
N PHE A 66 -8.98 -1.99 11.73
CA PHE A 66 -8.42 -1.04 10.77
C PHE A 66 -8.77 -1.43 9.32
N ILE A 67 -8.46 -2.65 8.90
CA ILE A 67 -8.76 -3.16 7.54
C ILE A 67 -10.26 -3.17 7.28
N GLN A 68 -11.07 -3.58 8.27
CA GLN A 68 -12.54 -3.53 8.15
C GLN A 68 -13.06 -2.09 8.03
N ASN A 69 -12.48 -1.13 8.75
CA ASN A 69 -12.91 0.26 8.72
C ASN A 69 -12.65 0.91 7.37
N ILE A 70 -11.43 0.82 6.84
CA ILE A 70 -11.10 1.43 5.55
C ILE A 70 -11.90 0.78 4.41
N ASN A 71 -12.08 -0.54 4.43
CA ASN A 71 -12.86 -1.26 3.42
C ASN A 71 -14.39 -1.15 3.59
N SER A 72 -14.87 -0.62 4.72
CA SER A 72 -16.31 -0.34 4.92
C SER A 72 -16.81 0.86 4.11
N ARG A 73 -15.89 1.69 3.62
CA ARG A 73 -16.20 2.88 2.83
C ARG A 73 -15.82 2.61 1.38
N GLN A 74 -16.77 2.81 0.48
CA GLN A 74 -16.48 2.74 -0.94
C GLN A 74 -15.49 3.85 -1.31
N ARG A 75 -14.44 3.44 -2.03
CA ARG A 75 -13.42 4.34 -2.57
C ARG A 75 -12.72 5.20 -1.52
N TYR A 76 -12.40 4.60 -0.37
CA TYR A 76 -11.67 5.25 0.72
C TYR A 76 -10.33 5.84 0.26
N GLU A 77 -9.68 5.15 -0.67
CA GLU A 77 -8.34 5.45 -1.18
C GLU A 77 -8.34 6.63 -2.15
N GLY A 78 -9.47 6.92 -2.81
CA GLY A 78 -9.62 8.11 -3.64
C GLY A 78 -10.59 8.01 -4.82
N LYS A 79 -10.61 9.08 -5.63
CA LYS A 79 -11.49 9.19 -6.80
C LYS A 79 -11.11 8.26 -7.95
N TYR A 80 -9.84 7.89 -8.10
CA TYR A 80 -9.38 6.90 -9.07
C TYR A 80 -8.45 5.91 -8.37
N ILE A 81 -8.71 4.61 -8.50
CA ILE A 81 -8.08 3.55 -7.72
C ILE A 81 -7.56 2.48 -8.67
N PHE A 82 -6.26 2.27 -8.64
CA PHE A 82 -5.59 1.27 -9.44
C PHE A 82 -4.70 0.40 -8.57
N SER A 83 -4.74 -0.91 -8.76
CA SER A 83 -3.84 -1.84 -8.06
C SER A 83 -2.84 -2.43 -9.04
N ILE A 84 -1.57 -2.48 -8.67
CA ILE A 84 -0.51 -3.14 -9.43
C ILE A 84 0.17 -4.12 -8.48
N TYR A 85 0.22 -5.40 -8.83
CA TYR A 85 0.75 -6.45 -7.96
C TYR A 85 1.38 -7.61 -8.74
N SER A 86 2.15 -8.43 -8.04
CA SER A 86 2.80 -9.62 -8.59
C SER A 86 2.54 -10.85 -7.74
N GLN A 87 2.52 -12.02 -8.39
CA GLN A 87 2.55 -13.31 -7.70
C GLN A 87 3.91 -13.60 -7.04
N GLN A 88 4.97 -12.95 -7.52
CA GLN A 88 6.35 -13.13 -7.03
C GLN A 88 6.79 -11.99 -6.09
N ASP A 89 5.87 -11.11 -5.67
CA ASP A 89 6.20 -10.02 -4.73
C ASP A 89 6.67 -10.62 -3.40
N ASP A 90 7.95 -10.43 -3.11
CA ASP A 90 8.68 -10.99 -1.98
C ASP A 90 8.64 -10.11 -0.72
N LYS A 91 8.13 -8.88 -0.82
CA LYS A 91 8.05 -7.92 0.29
C LYS A 91 6.63 -7.74 0.80
N VAL A 92 5.68 -7.57 -0.11
CA VAL A 92 4.26 -7.40 0.21
C VAL A 92 3.52 -8.74 0.18
N GLY A 93 4.01 -9.70 -0.62
CA GLY A 93 3.36 -10.99 -0.79
C GLY A 93 2.13 -10.92 -1.71
N PHE A 94 1.88 -11.98 -2.47
CA PHE A 94 0.71 -12.04 -3.36
C PHE A 94 -0.61 -12.19 -2.60
N LYS A 95 -0.62 -13.06 -1.58
CA LYS A 95 -1.81 -13.36 -0.77
C LYS A 95 -1.54 -13.09 0.70
N ASN A 96 -2.51 -12.48 1.37
CA ASN A 96 -2.49 -12.30 2.83
C ASN A 96 -2.71 -13.65 3.56
N ALA A 97 -2.67 -13.61 4.90
CA ALA A 97 -2.96 -14.78 5.73
C ALA A 97 -4.41 -15.32 5.59
N CYS A 98 -5.34 -14.52 5.07
CA CYS A 98 -6.72 -14.91 4.78
C CYS A 98 -6.92 -15.49 3.36
N GLY A 99 -5.86 -15.59 2.54
CA GLY A 99 -5.92 -16.10 1.17
C GLY A 99 -6.39 -15.10 0.11
N GLU A 100 -6.58 -13.85 0.46
CA GLU A 100 -6.99 -12.76 -0.44
C GLU A 100 -5.76 -12.09 -1.07
N VAL A 101 -5.92 -11.53 -2.27
CA VAL A 101 -4.82 -10.79 -2.92
C VAL A 101 -4.48 -9.54 -2.11
N THR A 102 -3.26 -9.48 -1.59
CA THR A 102 -2.83 -8.48 -0.59
C THR A 102 -3.10 -7.04 -1.03
N SER A 103 -2.80 -6.73 -2.30
CA SER A 103 -2.89 -5.38 -2.87
C SER A 103 -4.18 -5.11 -3.65
N SER A 104 -5.11 -6.07 -3.72
CA SER A 104 -6.42 -5.87 -4.37
C SER A 104 -7.28 -4.95 -3.51
N ILE A 105 -7.97 -4.01 -4.15
CA ILE A 105 -8.81 -3.00 -3.50
C ILE A 105 -10.25 -3.16 -3.99
N ILE A 106 -11.19 -3.28 -3.06
CA ILE A 106 -12.61 -3.37 -3.41
C ILE A 106 -13.05 -2.06 -4.06
N GLY A 107 -13.64 -2.15 -5.25
CA GLY A 107 -14.09 -0.97 -5.99
C GLY A 107 -12.99 -0.22 -6.74
N SER A 108 -11.82 -0.85 -6.96
CA SER A 108 -10.79 -0.33 -7.86
C SER A 108 -11.33 -0.15 -9.29
N ASP A 109 -10.87 0.87 -10.00
CA ASP A 109 -11.21 1.07 -11.40
C ASP A 109 -10.51 0.06 -12.31
N GLN A 110 -9.28 -0.33 -11.96
CA GLN A 110 -8.56 -1.39 -12.66
C GLN A 110 -7.47 -2.03 -11.79
N GLU A 111 -7.24 -3.32 -12.00
CA GLU A 111 -6.11 -4.05 -11.40
C GLU A 111 -5.16 -4.58 -12.47
N PHE A 112 -3.86 -4.56 -12.18
CA PHE A 112 -2.78 -4.93 -13.07
C PHE A 112 -1.84 -5.93 -12.41
N GLN A 113 -2.04 -7.21 -12.70
CA GLN A 113 -1.07 -8.22 -12.33
C GLN A 113 0.13 -8.20 -13.29
N ARG A 114 1.36 -8.21 -12.77
CA ARG A 114 2.60 -8.27 -13.55
C ARG A 114 3.57 -9.29 -12.95
N PRO A 115 4.48 -9.86 -13.74
CA PRO A 115 5.54 -10.72 -13.22
C PRO A 115 6.65 -9.88 -12.57
N GLY A 116 7.50 -10.55 -11.80
CA GLY A 116 8.68 -9.96 -11.13
C GLY A 116 8.51 -9.87 -9.62
N ASN A 117 9.63 -9.79 -8.92
CA ASN A 117 9.66 -9.51 -7.48
C ASN A 117 9.24 -8.05 -7.18
N HIS A 118 9.24 -7.63 -5.91
CA HIS A 118 8.74 -6.31 -5.54
C HIS A 118 9.48 -5.17 -6.26
N ASP A 119 10.80 -5.22 -6.28
CA ASP A 119 11.64 -4.16 -6.87
C ASP A 119 11.52 -4.14 -8.40
N GLN A 120 11.44 -5.32 -9.04
CA GLN A 120 11.18 -5.45 -10.47
C GLN A 120 9.78 -4.94 -10.83
N LEU A 121 8.77 -5.25 -10.03
CA LEU A 121 7.41 -4.79 -10.23
C LEU A 121 7.36 -3.26 -10.22
N MET A 122 8.01 -2.63 -9.24
CA MET A 122 8.12 -1.17 -9.14
C MET A 122 8.84 -0.58 -10.35
N ALA A 123 10.03 -1.08 -10.68
CA ALA A 123 10.84 -0.57 -11.79
C ALA A 123 10.15 -0.73 -13.16
N ASN A 124 9.56 -1.90 -13.41
CA ASN A 124 8.96 -2.23 -14.71
C ASN A 124 7.61 -1.56 -14.94
N THR A 125 6.96 -1.06 -13.89
CA THR A 125 5.62 -0.45 -13.99
C THR A 125 5.62 1.08 -13.90
N VAL A 126 6.77 1.74 -13.74
CA VAL A 126 6.89 3.21 -13.75
C VAL A 126 6.16 3.85 -14.94
N GLY A 127 6.33 3.28 -16.14
CA GLY A 127 5.66 3.80 -17.35
C GLY A 127 4.14 3.65 -17.31
N LEU A 128 3.62 2.59 -16.69
CA LEU A 128 2.18 2.38 -16.48
C LEU A 128 1.66 3.35 -15.41
N GLN A 129 2.36 3.47 -14.28
CA GLN A 129 2.00 4.38 -13.20
C GLN A 129 1.89 5.81 -13.71
N ARG A 130 2.89 6.28 -14.49
CA ARG A 130 2.87 7.59 -15.14
C ARG A 130 1.65 7.77 -16.04
N LYS A 131 1.34 6.81 -16.92
CA LYS A 131 0.17 6.89 -17.81
C LYS A 131 -1.14 6.99 -17.03
N LEU A 132 -1.25 6.26 -15.92
CA LEU A 132 -2.44 6.30 -15.06
C LEU A 132 -2.57 7.66 -14.37
N ILE A 133 -1.45 8.25 -13.92
CA ILE A 133 -1.42 9.59 -13.32
C ILE A 133 -1.79 10.64 -14.37
N GLU A 134 -1.07 10.71 -15.49
CA GLU A 134 -1.29 11.71 -16.54
C GLU A 134 -2.74 11.72 -17.05
N LYS A 135 -3.37 10.55 -17.16
CA LYS A 135 -4.76 10.43 -17.61
C LYS A 135 -5.79 10.93 -16.59
N HIS A 136 -5.45 10.96 -15.29
CA HIS A 136 -6.41 11.20 -14.21
C HIS A 136 -6.01 12.32 -13.25
N THR A 137 -4.92 13.04 -13.53
CA THR A 137 -4.61 14.33 -12.91
C THR A 137 -5.63 15.36 -13.41
N PRO A 138 -6.44 15.97 -12.53
CA PRO A 138 -7.29 17.10 -12.92
C PRO A 138 -6.41 18.27 -13.38
N GLU A 139 -6.84 19.01 -14.40
CA GLU A 139 -6.27 20.32 -14.74
C GLU A 139 -6.34 21.30 -13.57
#